data_AF-A0A949HSC8-F1
#
_entry.id   AF-A0A949HSC8-F1
#
_cell.length_a   1.000
_cell.length_b   1.000
_cell.length_c   1.000
_cell.angle_alpha   90.00
_cell.angle_beta   90.00
_cell.angle_gamma   90.00
#
_symmetry.space_group_name_H-M   'P 1'
#
loop_
_entity.id
_entity.type
_entity.pdbx_description
1 polymer ?
#
loop_
_entity_poly.entity_id
_entity_poly.type
_entity_poly.pdbx_seq_one_letter_code
_entity_poly.pdbx_strand_id
1 'polypeptide(L)' 'MDSEYVLKEARALPFAEQVELCRNLWNDIVHSHELSPGEAEVIDRRLQEHLDHPDDIVSLAEAKARLDAKYGK' A
#
# COMPACT_ATOMS: atom_id res chain seq x y z
N MET A 1 -16.64 19.70 -3.17
CA MET A 1 -15.20 19.93 -3.02
C MET A 1 -14.51 18.91 -3.90
N ASP A 2 -13.62 19.33 -4.80
CA ASP A 2 -12.98 18.42 -5.76
C ASP A 2 -11.91 17.56 -5.06
N SER A 3 -11.81 16.29 -5.41
CA SER A 3 -10.83 15.36 -4.82
C SER A 3 -9.39 15.79 -5.14
N GLU A 4 -9.15 16.40 -6.30
CA GLU A 4 -7.84 16.96 -6.66
C GLU A 4 -7.42 18.10 -5.72
N TYR A 5 -8.39 18.93 -5.30
CA TYR A 5 -8.13 20.03 -4.37
C TYR A 5 -7.75 19.50 -2.98
N VAL A 6 -8.46 18.50 -2.47
CA VAL A 6 -8.17 17.89 -1.16
C VAL A 6 -6.78 17.24 -1.14
N LEU A 7 -6.40 16.54 -2.21
CA LEU A 7 -5.08 15.92 -2.30
C LEU A 7 -3.94 16.94 -2.40
N LYS A 8 -4.19 18.07 -3.05
CA LYS A 8 -3.21 19.17 -3.12
C LYS A 8 -2.97 19.79 -1.74
N GLU A 9 -4.03 20.05 -0.99
CA GLU A 9 -3.93 20.59 0.38
C GLU A 9 -3.26 19.58 1.32
N ALA A 10 -3.60 18.29 1.21
CA ALA A 10 -2.94 17.23 1.98
C ALA A 10 -1.42 17.20 1.75
N ARG A 11 -0.96 17.40 0.51
CA ARG A 11 0.47 17.47 0.17
C ARG A 11 1.17 18.73 0.68
N ALA A 12 0.42 19.79 1.00
CA ALA A 12 0.96 21.04 1.52
C ALA A 12 1.19 21.02 3.05
N LEU A 13 0.63 20.03 3.76
CA LEU A 13 0.81 19.87 5.20
C LEU A 13 2.28 19.60 5.57
N PRO A 14 2.72 19.92 6.80
CA PRO A 14 3.98 19.43 7.34
C PRO A 14 4.08 17.90 7.28
N PHE A 15 5.29 17.36 7.09
CA PHE A 15 5.48 15.92 6.90
C PHE A 15 4.87 15.06 8.03
N ALA A 16 4.98 15.50 9.28
CA ALA A 16 4.38 14.79 10.42
C ALA A 16 2.85 14.68 10.28
N GLU A 17 2.20 15.77 9.87
CA GLU A 17 0.75 15.84 9.65
C GLU A 17 0.33 15.05 8.40
N GLN A 18 1.15 15.01 7.34
CA GLN A 18 0.92 14.14 6.19
C GLN A 18 0.90 12.66 6.61
N VAL A 19 1.87 12.26 7.44
CA VAL A 19 1.96 10.88 7.93
C VAL A 19 0.78 10.57 8.85
N GLU A 20 0.38 11.50 9.71
CA GLU A 20 -0.80 11.33 10.57
C GLU A 20 -2.09 11.20 9.75
N LEU A 21 -2.28 12.05 8.74
CA LEU A 21 -3.40 11.98 7.81
C LEU A 21 -3.43 10.61 7.09
N CYS A 22 -2.30 10.16 6.57
CA CYS A 22 -2.19 8.84 5.93
C CYS A 22 -2.53 7.70 6.90
N ARG A 23 -2.07 7.78 8.16
CA ARG A 23 -2.41 6.77 9.18
C ARG A 23 -3.89 6.75 9.49
N ASN A 24 -4.52 7.91 9.64
CA ASN A 24 -5.95 8.01 9.95
C ASN A 24 -6.80 7.43 8.80
N LEU A 25 -6.49 7.82 7.56
CA LEU A 25 -7.15 7.27 6.38
C LEU A 25 -6.95 5.75 6.27
N TRP A 26 -5.74 5.26 6.53
CA TRP A 26 -5.45 3.84 6.49
C TRP A 26 -6.20 3.05 7.56
N ASN A 27 -6.28 3.56 8.80
CA ASN A 27 -7.02 2.91 9.87
C ASN A 27 -8.51 2.79 9.54
N ASP A 28 -9.11 3.84 8.99
CA ASP A 28 -10.51 3.80 8.55
C ASP A 28 -10.73 2.74 7.47
N ILE A 29 -9.80 2.62 6.51
CA ILE A 29 -9.87 1.61 5.45
C ILE A 29 -9.81 0.19 6.03
N VAL A 30 -8.84 -0.09 6.92
CA VAL A 30 -8.65 -1.39 7.55
C VAL A 30 -9.88 -1.81 8.36
N HIS A 31 -10.57 -0.86 9.00
CA HIS A 31 -11.80 -1.15 9.74
C HIS A 31 -13.07 -1.18 8.88
N SER A 32 -13.01 -0.67 7.65
CA SER A 32 -14.17 -0.63 6.74
C SER A 32 -14.31 -1.87 5.86
N HIS A 33 -13.26 -2.69 5.72
CA HIS A 33 -13.25 -3.84 4.84
C HIS A 33 -12.63 -5.06 5.53
N GLU A 34 -13.45 -6.07 5.80
CA GLU A 34 -12.94 -7.40 6.16
C GLU A 34 -12.36 -8.06 4.90
N LEU A 35 -11.14 -8.58 5.02
CA LEU A 35 -10.53 -9.37 3.96
C LEU A 35 -11.39 -10.60 3.68
N SER A 36 -11.61 -10.93 2.42
CA SER A 36 -12.16 -12.24 2.08
C SER A 36 -11.18 -13.35 2.53
N PRO A 37 -11.66 -14.57 2.80
CA PRO A 37 -10.78 -15.67 3.19
C PRO A 37 -9.61 -15.89 2.22
N GLY A 38 -9.84 -15.76 0.91
CA GLY A 38 -8.79 -15.88 -0.10
C GLY A 38 -7.76 -14.75 -0.07
N GLU A 39 -8.16 -13.52 0.25
CA GLU A 39 -7.23 -12.40 0.40
C GLU A 39 -6.37 -12.55 1.66
N ALA A 40 -6.98 -13.00 2.76
CA ALA A 40 -6.25 -13.31 4.00
C ALA A 40 -5.20 -14.42 3.78
N GLU A 41 -5.59 -15.53 3.13
CA GLU A 41 -4.67 -16.62 2.79
C GLU A 41 -3.49 -16.16 1.93
N VAL A 42 -3.72 -15.25 0.98
CA VAL A 42 -2.65 -14.68 0.15
C VAL A 42 -1.69 -13.83 0.98
N ILE A 43 -2.20 -13.03 1.91
CA ILE A 43 -1.37 -12.22 2.80
C ILE A 43 -0.53 -13.11 3.71
N ASP A 44 -1.15 -14.11 4.34
CA ASP A 44 -0.46 -15.07 5.22
C ASP A 44 0.65 -15.81 4.46
N ARG A 45 0.37 -16.26 3.24
CA ARG A 45 1.38 -16.90 2.39
C ARG A 45 2.55 -15.96 2.10
N ARG A 46 2.28 -14.71 1.71
CA ARG A 46 3.35 -13.73 1.41
C ARG A 46 4.17 -13.37 2.65
N LEU A 47 3.55 -13.38 3.82
CA LEU A 47 4.25 -13.19 5.09
C LEU A 47 5.20 -14.36 5.36
N GLN A 48 4.75 -15.61 5.20
CA GLN A 48 5.60 -16.78 5.36
C GLN A 48 6.75 -16.79 4.34
N GLU A 49 6.47 -16.51 3.06
CA GLU A 49 7.49 -16.40 2.01
C GLU A 49 8.57 -15.36 2.38
N HIS A 50 8.18 -14.22 2.95
CA HIS A 50 9.12 -13.20 3.43
C HIS A 50 9.90 -13.64 4.68
N LEU A 51 9.27 -14.34 5.62
CA LEU A 51 9.97 -14.85 6.81
C LEU A 51 11.01 -15.91 6.46
N ASP A 52 10.71 -16.76 5.47
CA ASP A 52 11.64 -17.76 4.95
C ASP A 52 12.77 -17.13 4.12
N HIS A 53 12.48 -16.00 3.44
CA HIS A 53 13.41 -15.27 2.59
C HIS A 53 13.40 -13.76 2.90
N PRO A 54 13.97 -13.33 4.04
CA PRO A 54 13.87 -11.93 4.50
C PRO A 54 14.59 -10.94 3.59
N ASP A 55 15.59 -11.40 2.85
CA ASP A 55 16.35 -10.59 1.89
C ASP A 55 15.75 -10.61 0.47
N ASP A 56 14.64 -11.32 0.23
CA ASP A 56 13.91 -11.31 -1.06
C ASP A 56 13.06 -10.03 -1.23
N ILE A 57 13.67 -8.89 -0.87
CA ILE A 57 13.08 -7.57 -1.01
C ILE A 57 13.61 -6.98 -2.30
N VAL A 58 12.73 -6.82 -3.29
CA VAL A 58 13.04 -6.06 -4.50
C VAL A 58 12.76 -4.58 -4.28
N SER A 59 13.55 -3.72 -4.94
CA SER A 59 13.27 -2.29 -4.93
C SER A 59 11.89 -2.01 -5.55
N LEU A 60 11.20 -0.94 -5.11
CA LEU A 60 9.91 -0.56 -5.69
C LEU A 60 10.01 -0.32 -7.21
N ALA A 61 11.14 0.20 -7.68
CA ALA A 61 11.39 0.39 -9.11
C ALA A 61 11.43 -0.95 -9.86
N GLU A 62 12.10 -1.95 -9.29
CA GLU A 62 12.15 -3.30 -9.87
C GLU A 62 10.79 -4.00 -9.81
N ALA A 63 10.06 -3.89 -8.71
CA ALA A 63 8.70 -4.41 -8.61
C ALA A 63 7.78 -3.82 -9.69
N LYS A 64 7.85 -2.50 -9.91
CA LYS A 64 7.11 -1.82 -10.98
C LYS A 64 7.53 -2.31 -12.36
N ALA A 65 8.83 -2.38 -12.64
CA ALA A 65 9.33 -2.87 -13.92
C ALA A 65 8.88 -4.31 -14.23
N ARG A 66 8.87 -5.19 -13.22
CA ARG A 66 8.37 -6.57 -13.35
C ARG A 66 6.86 -6.61 -13.61
N LEU A 67 6.07 -5.76 -12.94
CA LEU A 67 4.63 -5.66 -13.17
C LEU A 67 4.31 -5.09 -14.55
N ASP A 68 4.99 -4.04 -14.98
CA ASP A 68 4.85 -3.45 -16.31
C ASP A 68 5.23 -4.46 -17.39
N ALA A 69 6.32 -5.21 -17.23
CA ALA A 69 6.71 -6.25 -18.18
C ALA A 69 5.69 -7.40 -18.26
N LYS A 70 4.98 -7.71 -17.17
CA LYS A 70 4.05 -8.83 -17.09
C LYS A 70 2.60 -8.46 -17.47
N TYR A 71 2.19 -7.23 -17.16
CA TYR A 71 0.80 -6.78 -17.25
C TYR A 71 0.62 -5.46 -18.03
N GLY A 72 1.70 -4.76 -18.35
CA GLY A 72 1.69 -3.56 -19.19
C GLY A 72 1.38 -3.94 -20.64
N LYS A 73 0.10 -3.96 -20.97
CA LYS A 73 -0.38 -3.84 -22.35
C LYS A 73 -0.39 -2.39 -22.78
#